data_AF-A0A6B3BSG8-F1
#
_entry.id   AF-A0A6B3BSG8-F1
#
_cell.length_a   1.000
_cell.length_b   1.000
_cell.length_c   1.000
_cell.angle_alpha   90.00
_cell.angle_beta   90.00
_cell.angle_gamma   90.00
#
_symmetry.space_group_name_H-M   'P 1'
#
loop_
_entity.id
_entity.type
_entity.pdbx_description
1 polymer ?
#
loop_
_entity_poly.entity_id
_entity_poly.type
_entity_poly.pdbx_seq_one_letter_code
_entity_poly.pdbx_strand_id
1 'polypeptide(L)'
;MLPELTVTVVGTVPRQPSELQSADSPLGRARVARGWSQDKVVRALLLLADNWDWQIASESSLKVYISDWERGARRPGETYRVLLSTLYRATPEELGFTAQRRDTAGDDLRARVNDLAAMVERLTSALSAAQGATA
;
A
#
# COMPACT_ATOMS: atom_id res chain seq x y z
N MET A 1 13.19 -32.45 -12.69
CA MET A 1 13.31 -31.02 -13.07
C MET A 1 11.93 -30.55 -13.48
N LEU A 2 11.32 -29.64 -12.72
CA LEU A 2 10.00 -29.07 -13.03
C LEU A 2 10.22 -27.85 -13.94
N PRO A 3 9.52 -27.73 -15.07
CA PRO A 3 9.65 -26.57 -15.94
C PRO A 3 9.03 -25.33 -15.29
N GLU A 4 9.77 -24.24 -15.24
CA GLU A 4 9.28 -22.93 -14.78
C GLU A 4 8.30 -22.37 -15.82
N LEU A 5 7.01 -22.39 -15.50
CA LEU A 5 5.98 -21.70 -16.25
C LEU A 5 6.07 -20.20 -15.96
N THR A 6 6.84 -19.48 -16.76
CA THR A 6 6.83 -18.02 -16.78
C THR A 6 5.58 -17.53 -17.50
N VAL A 7 4.60 -17.01 -16.75
CA VAL A 7 3.39 -16.38 -17.32
C VAL A 7 3.67 -14.91 -17.61
N THR A 8 3.81 -14.56 -18.88
CA THR A 8 3.90 -13.18 -19.37
C THR A 8 2.50 -12.64 -19.65
N VAL A 9 2.00 -11.73 -18.81
CA VAL A 9 0.71 -11.05 -19.04
C VAL A 9 0.94 -9.80 -19.88
N VAL A 10 0.51 -9.82 -21.14
CA VAL A 10 0.50 -8.66 -22.04
C VAL A 10 -0.94 -8.19 -22.23
N GLY A 11 -1.28 -7.02 -21.68
CA GLY A 11 -2.59 -6.38 -21.81
C GLY A 11 -2.88 -5.39 -20.69
N THR A 12 -3.84 -4.49 -20.90
CA THR A 12 -4.38 -3.61 -19.85
C THR A 12 -5.03 -4.50 -18.79
N VAL A 13 -4.40 -4.63 -17.62
CA VAL A 13 -4.86 -5.52 -16.55
C VAL A 13 -6.32 -5.16 -16.23
N PRO A 14 -7.30 -6.06 -16.45
CA PRO A 14 -8.67 -5.78 -16.04
C PRO A 14 -8.63 -5.46 -14.55
N ARG A 15 -9.19 -4.31 -14.14
CA ARG A 15 -9.26 -3.97 -12.72
C ARG A 15 -10.02 -5.10 -12.04
N GLN A 16 -9.29 -5.96 -11.34
CA GLN A 16 -9.90 -7.04 -10.58
C GLN A 16 -10.91 -6.40 -9.61
N PRO A 17 -12.07 -7.02 -9.36
CA PRO A 17 -13.01 -6.55 -8.35
C PRO A 17 -12.26 -6.26 -7.05
N SER A 18 -12.62 -5.19 -6.36
CA SER A 18 -11.87 -4.68 -5.20
C SER A 18 -11.63 -5.73 -4.10
N GLU A 19 -12.46 -6.77 -4.05
CA GLU A 19 -12.31 -7.94 -3.19
C GLU A 19 -11.07 -8.80 -3.50
N LEU A 20 -10.70 -8.92 -4.78
CA LEU A 20 -9.50 -9.62 -5.24
C LEU A 20 -8.24 -8.74 -5.10
N GLN A 21 -8.34 -7.42 -5.36
CA GLN A 21 -7.22 -6.48 -5.13
C GLN A 21 -6.82 -6.41 -3.66
N SER A 22 -7.79 -6.57 -2.74
CA SER A 22 -7.50 -6.63 -1.31
C SER A 22 -6.60 -7.82 -0.96
N ALA A 23 -6.64 -8.91 -1.74
CA ALA A 23 -5.79 -10.09 -1.59
C ALA A 23 -4.35 -9.93 -2.12
N ASP A 24 -4.05 -8.89 -2.90
CA ASP A 24 -2.68 -8.62 -3.37
C ASP A 24 -1.79 -8.03 -2.26
N SER A 25 -2.38 -7.48 -1.22
CA SER A 25 -1.65 -7.02 -0.05
C SER A 25 -1.16 -8.21 0.80
N PRO A 26 0.00 -8.11 1.47
CA PRO A 26 0.47 -9.16 2.38
C PRO A 26 -0.56 -9.53 3.46
N LEU A 27 -1.29 -8.52 3.96
CA LEU A 27 -2.38 -8.70 4.91
C LEU A 27 -3.56 -9.48 4.32
N GLY A 28 -3.98 -9.12 3.10
CA GLY A 28 -5.04 -9.83 2.39
C GLY A 28 -4.66 -11.26 2.04
N ARG A 29 -3.39 -11.52 1.68
CA ARG A 29 -2.89 -12.89 1.50
C ARG A 29 -2.97 -13.70 2.78
N ALA A 30 -2.58 -13.14 3.93
CA ALA A 30 -2.69 -13.82 5.22
C ALA A 30 -4.16 -14.12 5.57
N ARG A 31 -5.08 -13.20 5.27
CA ARG A 31 -6.51 -13.40 5.44
C ARG A 31 -7.08 -14.51 4.54
N VAL A 32 -6.73 -14.50 3.25
CA VAL A 32 -7.19 -15.49 2.26
C VAL A 32 -6.58 -16.87 2.55
N ALA A 33 -5.30 -16.95 2.93
CA ALA A 33 -4.65 -18.20 3.33
C ALA A 33 -5.36 -18.90 4.50
N ARG A 34 -6.07 -18.13 5.33
CA ARG A 34 -6.85 -18.63 6.46
C ARG A 34 -8.34 -18.80 6.15
N GLY A 35 -8.79 -18.41 4.94
CA GLY A 35 -10.20 -18.45 4.52
C GLY A 35 -11.09 -17.49 5.31
N TRP A 36 -10.56 -16.36 5.76
CA TRP A 36 -11.31 -15.43 6.62
C TRP A 36 -11.94 -14.28 5.80
N SER A 37 -13.18 -13.94 6.13
CA SER A 37 -13.80 -12.70 5.64
C SER A 37 -13.32 -11.50 6.46
N GLN A 38 -13.45 -10.30 5.91
CA GLN A 38 -13.07 -9.07 6.61
C GLN A 38 -13.85 -8.92 7.93
N ASP A 39 -15.15 -9.21 7.93
CA ASP A 39 -16.00 -9.18 9.13
C ASP A 39 -15.51 -10.17 10.20
N LYS A 40 -15.02 -11.35 9.79
CA LYS A 40 -14.44 -12.33 10.72
C LYS A 40 -13.16 -11.81 11.37
N VAL A 41 -12.34 -11.08 10.63
CA VAL A 41 -11.13 -10.43 11.16
C VAL A 41 -11.51 -9.34 12.16
N VAL A 42 -12.50 -8.50 11.85
CA VAL A 42 -12.99 -7.46 12.77
C VAL A 42 -13.49 -8.08 14.08
N ARG A 43 -14.32 -9.12 13.99
CA ARG A 43 -14.85 -9.84 15.16
C ARG A 43 -13.73 -10.41 16.02
N ALA A 44 -12.72 -11.00 15.39
CA ALA A 44 -11.60 -11.60 16.10
C ALA A 44 -10.68 -10.54 16.75
N LEU A 45 -10.50 -9.38 16.10
CA LEU A 45 -9.77 -8.25 16.69
C LEU A 45 -10.48 -7.69 17.92
N LEU A 46 -11.81 -7.53 17.86
CA LEU A 46 -12.62 -7.09 19.00
C LEU A 46 -12.50 -8.06 20.17
N LEU A 47 -12.63 -9.36 19.93
CA LEU A 47 -12.47 -10.38 20.97
C LEU A 47 -11.06 -10.40 21.57
N LEU A 48 -10.03 -10.22 20.75
CA LEU A 48 -8.65 -10.20 21.23
C LEU A 48 -8.35 -8.95 22.05
N ALA A 49 -8.88 -7.79 21.64
CA ALA A 49 -8.73 -6.55 22.38
C ALA A 49 -9.49 -6.59 23.71
N ASP A 50 -10.70 -7.15 23.73
CA ASP A 50 -11.49 -7.37 24.94
C ASP A 50 -10.74 -8.28 25.93
N ASN A 51 -10.14 -9.37 25.45
CA ASN A 51 -9.33 -10.27 26.27
C ASN A 51 -8.06 -9.61 26.84
N TRP A 52 -7.56 -8.53 26.22
CA TRP A 52 -6.39 -7.79 26.70
C TRP A 52 -6.74 -6.47 27.40
N ASP A 53 -8.03 -6.19 27.61
CA ASP A 53 -8.54 -4.93 28.16
C ASP A 53 -8.07 -3.69 27.36
N TRP A 54 -7.88 -3.86 26.04
CA TRP A 54 -7.42 -2.80 25.14
C TRP A 54 -8.62 -2.10 24.49
N GLN A 55 -8.67 -0.78 24.65
CA GLN A 55 -9.65 0.06 23.98
C GLN A 55 -9.27 0.23 22.49
N ILE A 56 -9.99 -0.47 21.62
CA ILE A 56 -9.86 -0.32 20.16
C ILE A 56 -11.07 0.40 19.55
N ALA A 57 -10.96 0.75 18.26
CA ALA A 57 -12.04 1.39 17.53
C ALA A 57 -13.31 0.51 17.45
N SER A 58 -14.44 1.10 17.06
CA SER A 58 -15.68 0.35 16.85
C SER A 58 -15.61 -0.55 15.61
N GLU A 59 -16.46 -1.58 15.55
CA GLU A 59 -16.57 -2.53 14.42
C GLU A 59 -16.63 -1.83 13.05
N SER A 60 -17.44 -0.78 12.94
CA SER A 60 -17.60 0.04 11.74
C SER A 60 -16.29 0.72 11.31
N SER A 61 -15.54 1.28 12.26
CA SER A 61 -14.26 1.93 12.01
C SER A 61 -13.17 0.91 11.69
N LEU A 62 -13.17 -0.26 12.35
CA LEU A 62 -12.22 -1.33 12.06
C LEU A 62 -12.38 -1.87 10.64
N LYS A 63 -13.61 -2.00 10.14
CA LYS A 63 -13.83 -2.42 8.75
C LYS A 63 -13.20 -1.44 7.77
N VAL A 64 -13.36 -0.14 7.99
CA VAL A 64 -12.70 0.90 7.18
C VAL A 64 -11.17 0.80 7.32
N TYR A 65 -10.66 0.67 8.54
CA TYR A 65 -9.23 0.58 8.79
C TYR A 65 -8.60 -0.63 8.12
N ILE A 66 -9.21 -1.82 8.21
CA ILE A 66 -8.73 -3.02 7.51
C ILE A 66 -8.74 -2.80 6.01
N SER A 67 -9.79 -2.19 5.45
CA SER A 67 -9.83 -1.88 4.01
C SER A 67 -8.73 -0.90 3.60
N ASP A 68 -8.44 0.12 4.43
CA ASP A 68 -7.34 1.05 4.18
C ASP A 68 -5.96 0.41 4.35
N TRP A 69 -5.81 -0.54 5.27
CA TRP A 69 -4.56 -1.29 5.48
C TRP A 69 -4.32 -2.30 4.35
N GLU A 70 -5.36 -3.02 3.92
CA GLU A 70 -5.31 -3.93 2.77
C GLU A 70 -5.04 -3.15 1.48
N ARG A 71 -5.58 -1.94 1.30
CA ARG A 71 -5.24 -1.08 0.16
C ARG A 71 -3.88 -0.37 0.29
N GLY A 72 -3.20 -0.50 1.43
CA GLY A 72 -1.95 0.21 1.71
C GLY A 72 -2.10 1.74 1.83
N ALA A 73 -3.33 2.25 1.92
CA ALA A 73 -3.64 3.66 2.06
C ALA A 73 -3.22 4.20 3.45
N ARG A 74 -3.29 3.35 4.48
CA ARG A 74 -2.91 3.68 5.86
C ARG A 74 -2.12 2.54 6.49
N ARG A 75 -1.26 2.84 7.47
CA ARG A 75 -0.60 1.81 8.28
C ARG A 75 -1.31 1.58 9.61
N PRO A 76 -1.42 0.32 10.08
CA PRO A 76 -1.84 0.06 11.44
C PRO A 76 -0.81 0.62 12.42
N GLY A 77 -1.29 1.28 13.47
CA GLY A 77 -0.48 1.71 14.60
C GLY A 77 0.06 0.52 15.39
N GLU A 78 1.00 0.77 16.31
CA GLU A 78 1.75 -0.28 17.02
C GLU A 78 0.84 -1.29 17.73
N THR A 79 -0.18 -0.82 18.44
CA THR A 79 -1.21 -1.65 19.08
C THR A 79 -1.88 -2.62 18.10
N TYR A 80 -2.27 -2.13 16.93
CA TYR A 80 -2.93 -2.94 15.91
C TYR A 80 -1.96 -3.91 15.23
N ARG A 81 -0.67 -3.56 15.11
CA ARG A 81 0.35 -4.49 14.60
C ARG A 81 0.52 -5.69 15.51
N VAL A 82 0.56 -5.47 16.83
CA VAL A 82 0.63 -6.55 17.82
C VAL A 82 -0.61 -7.44 17.75
N LEU A 83 -1.80 -6.83 17.69
CA LEU A 83 -3.07 -7.56 17.57
C LEU A 83 -3.13 -8.40 16.28
N LEU A 84 -2.78 -7.82 15.14
CA LEU A 84 -2.79 -8.51 13.84
C LEU A 84 -1.73 -9.61 13.77
N SER A 85 -0.53 -9.36 14.29
CA SER A 85 0.55 -10.35 14.34
C SER A 85 0.14 -11.56 15.19
N THR A 86 -0.51 -11.30 16.33
CA THR A 86 -1.04 -12.35 17.21
C THR A 86 -2.18 -13.11 16.54
N LEU A 87 -3.10 -12.38 15.91
CA LEU A 87 -4.28 -12.94 15.26
C LEU A 87 -3.90 -13.88 14.10
N TYR A 88 -2.95 -13.48 13.27
CA TYR A 88 -2.48 -14.27 12.14
C TYR A 88 -1.33 -15.21 12.48
N ARG A 89 -0.78 -15.15 13.71
CA ARG A 89 0.45 -15.83 14.14
C ARG A 89 1.60 -15.62 13.14
N ALA A 90 1.67 -14.40 12.61
CA ALA A 90 2.64 -13.97 11.61
C ALA A 90 3.40 -12.77 12.16
N THR A 91 4.62 -12.57 11.69
CA THR A 91 5.43 -11.42 12.07
C THR A 91 4.92 -10.15 11.38
N PRO A 92 5.19 -8.96 11.95
CA PRO A 92 4.87 -7.69 11.29
C PRO A 92 5.51 -7.56 9.90
N GLU A 93 6.63 -8.24 9.66
CA GLU A 93 7.33 -8.27 8.38
C GLU A 93 6.58 -9.09 7.33
N GLU A 94 6.13 -10.29 7.69
CA GLU A 94 5.32 -11.16 6.82
C GLU A 94 3.96 -10.53 6.47
N LEU A 95 3.42 -9.73 7.39
CA LEU A 95 2.20 -8.95 7.19
C LEU A 95 2.43 -7.63 6.43
N GLY A 96 3.68 -7.32 6.07
CA GLY A 96 4.04 -6.15 5.27
C GLY A 96 3.99 -4.81 6.03
N PHE A 97 3.98 -4.83 7.36
CA PHE A 97 3.95 -3.63 8.20
C PHE A 97 5.31 -2.96 8.38
N THR A 98 6.42 -3.68 8.12
CA THR A 98 7.79 -3.20 8.27
C THR A 98 8.44 -2.71 6.99
N ALA A 99 7.82 -2.88 5.83
CA ALA A 99 8.33 -2.20 4.65
C ALA A 99 8.31 -0.71 5.00
N GLN A 100 9.44 -0.04 5.25
CA GLN A 100 9.52 1.41 5.09
C GLN A 100 8.77 1.72 3.81
N ARG A 101 7.92 2.75 3.82
CA ARG A 101 7.35 3.20 2.56
C ARG A 101 8.59 3.40 1.70
N ARG A 102 8.79 2.56 0.68
CA ARG A 102 9.66 2.96 -0.41
C ARG A 102 8.94 4.20 -0.86
N ASP A 103 9.47 5.35 -0.48
CA ASP A 103 8.93 6.67 -0.78
C ASP A 103 9.07 6.91 -2.29
N THR A 104 8.76 5.91 -3.12
CA THR A 104 8.80 5.96 -4.57
C THR A 104 7.86 7.03 -5.06
N ALA A 105 6.74 7.28 -4.39
CA ALA A 105 5.86 8.39 -4.75
C ALA A 105 6.43 9.77 -4.41
N GLY A 106 7.19 9.90 -3.31
CA GLY A 106 7.84 11.15 -2.93
C GLY A 106 9.09 11.43 -3.75
N ASP A 107 9.84 10.37 -4.06
CA ASP A 107 11.04 10.39 -4.89
C ASP A 107 10.69 10.60 -6.37
N ASP A 108 9.63 9.97 -6.87
CA ASP A 108 9.07 10.21 -8.22
C ASP A 108 8.53 11.64 -8.36
N LEU A 109 7.79 12.13 -7.36
CA LEU A 109 7.33 13.52 -7.36
C LEU A 109 8.51 14.51 -7.34
N ARG A 110 9.53 14.25 -6.53
CA ARG A 110 10.74 15.08 -6.46
C ARG A 110 11.55 15.04 -7.75
N ALA A 111 11.69 13.85 -8.37
CA ALA A 111 12.34 13.69 -9.66
C ALA A 111 11.59 14.48 -10.76
N ARG A 112 10.27 14.36 -10.82
CA ARG A 112 9.42 15.08 -11.79
C ARG A 112 9.47 16.59 -11.59
N VAL A 113 9.55 17.08 -10.35
CA VAL A 113 9.72 18.52 -10.06
C VAL A 113 11.08 19.01 -10.55
N ASN A 114 12.15 18.23 -10.35
CA ASN A 114 13.49 18.58 -10.85
C ASN A 114 13.55 18.60 -12.39
N ASP A 115 12.94 17.61 -13.04
CA ASP A 115 12.87 17.55 -14.52
C ASP A 115 12.10 18.76 -15.09
N LEU A 116 11.00 19.15 -14.45
CA LEU A 116 10.23 20.32 -14.85
C LEU A 116 11.04 21.61 -14.68
N ALA A 117 11.76 21.75 -13.56
CA ALA A 117 12.63 22.90 -13.31
C ALA A 117 13.73 23.03 -14.40
N ALA A 118 14.38 21.92 -14.74
CA ALA A 118 15.40 21.89 -15.80
C ALA A 118 14.82 22.22 -17.18
N MET A 119 13.59 21.79 -17.48
CA MET A 119 12.91 22.13 -18.73
C MET A 119 12.60 23.63 -18.82
N VAL A 120 12.12 24.23 -17.73
CA VAL A 120 11.86 25.68 -17.66
C VAL A 120 13.14 26.46 -17.91
N GLU A 121 14.25 26.10 -17.25
CA GLU A 121 15.53 26.80 -17.42
C GLU A 121 16.08 26.72 -18.85
N ARG A 122 15.91 25.57 -19.52
CA ARG A 122 16.27 25.40 -20.95
C ARG A 122 15.41 26.28 -21.86
N LEU A 123 14.09 26.34 -21.61
CA LEU A 123 13.17 27.16 -22.39
C LEU A 123 13.45 28.65 -22.19
N THR A 124 13.72 29.09 -20.97
CA THR A 124 14.12 30.47 -20.65
C THR A 124 15.42 30.82 -21.38
N SER A 125 16.43 29.95 -21.32
CA SER A 125 17.71 30.18 -22.00
C SER A 125 17.57 30.24 -23.53
N ALA A 126 16.75 29.36 -24.11
CA ALA A 126 16.47 29.36 -25.54
C ALA A 126 15.73 30.62 -25.99
N LEU A 127 14.78 31.11 -25.18
CA LEU A 127 14.05 32.34 -25.45
C LEU A 127 14.97 33.56 -25.39
N SER A 128 15.85 33.64 -24.38
CA SER A 128 16.84 34.71 -24.28
C SER A 128 17.83 34.71 -25.44
N ALA A 129 18.26 33.54 -25.91
CA ALA A 129 19.11 33.42 -27.10
C ALA A 129 18.39 33.88 -28.38
N ALA A 130 17.12 33.54 -28.54
CA ALA A 130 16.30 33.97 -29.67
C ALA A 130 16.07 35.50 -29.67
N GLN A 131 15.91 36.12 -28.49
CA GLN A 131 15.76 37.57 -28.35
C GLN A 131 17.08 38.35 -28.54
N GLY A 132 18.22 37.76 -28.18
CA GLY A 132 19.54 38.35 -28.41
C GLY A 132 19.99 38.32 -29.87
N ALA A 133 19.46 37.40 -30.69
CA ALA A 133 19.75 37.31 -32.12
C ALA A 133 19.00 38.34 -32.99
N THR A 134 18.05 39.07 -32.41
CA THR A 134 17.24 40.10 -33.09
C THR A 134 17.71 41.54 -32.84
N ALA A 135 18.91 41.73 -32.27
CA ALA A 135 19.52 43.04 -32.01
C ALA A 135 20.62 43.38 -33.02
#